data_AF-A0A0V0JBG3-F1
#
_entry.id   AF-A0A0V0JBG3-F1
#
_cell.length_a   1.000
_cell.length_b   1.000
_cell.length_c   1.000
_cell.angle_alpha   90.00
_cell.angle_beta   90.00
_cell.angle_gamma   90.00
#
_symmetry.space_group_name_H-M   'P 1'
#
loop_
_entity.id
_entity.type
_entity.pdbx_description
1 polymer ?
#
loop_
_entity_poly.entity_id
_entity_poly.type
_entity_poly.pdbx_seq_one_letter_code
_entity_poly.pdbx_strand_id
1 'polypeptide(L)'
;MDSGDAICSQLSAGLYKNADELATLWNYVGFEEVERVKRTQTLNALLEKVFAEFIQAENATVLELNTQIEACRRQTAEACQSLGLPPYLPERGLTICQLKKDLEQKLKELEAEQAQRKADYRRLRKELLQISVRMGLEDEFIKKKMNEFPPITSTLPSDGSVPTLKELTRLRSVLEEDQSSIEPLVSKFRSLQADILRLSADIDYQAQNEKEQSVMTDASPGEEEDCQNQIPADANGDHSADIDSEIRAMRANCSGALPTEADLEELANWRLRMVKEKARLVGSCDELRAYLRSMWTRLGRSQEDQEAFIAKCSGYKPTVLSLLEAEADACRKERLKTIHAYLPRLLSEITELARSCFVEAQELTIIEEFIGNEEALVDYLERRIEELKTIYQKHRQVYDGIAKFQSLWRALLEVEQRMRDPAILSNRGGILLKTEKEKKRLLKEVQKAEMETKAAIEQYETEKGEVFHLSNGKTFQEAAEEQWMELKGPRDSSSRAGKRNSSLIGRKTVSAGCDQGPPGAPV
;
A
#
# COMPACT_ATOMS: atom_id res chain seq x y z
N MET A 1 -14.02 -38.24 -73.40
CA MET A 1 -13.49 -39.55 -73.82
C MET A 1 -13.93 -40.51 -72.74
N ASP A 2 -14.84 -41.41 -73.06
CA ASP A 2 -15.34 -42.38 -72.09
C ASP A 2 -14.17 -43.20 -71.54
N SER A 3 -14.15 -43.45 -70.24
CA SER A 3 -13.09 -44.23 -69.58
C SER A 3 -12.94 -45.63 -70.21
N GLY A 4 -14.03 -46.17 -70.77
CA GLY A 4 -14.03 -47.40 -71.56
C GLY A 4 -13.21 -47.28 -72.84
N ASP A 5 -13.31 -46.17 -73.57
CA ASP A 5 -12.58 -45.97 -74.83
C ASP A 5 -11.07 -45.91 -74.62
N ALA A 6 -10.63 -45.33 -73.51
CA ALA A 6 -9.21 -45.27 -73.14
C ALA A 6 -8.65 -46.66 -72.80
N ILE A 7 -9.37 -47.45 -72.01
CA ILE A 7 -9.00 -48.82 -71.66
C ILE A 7 -9.00 -49.70 -72.92
N CYS A 8 -10.05 -49.61 -73.74
CA CYS A 8 -10.15 -50.32 -75.02
C CYS A 8 -9.02 -49.96 -75.98
N SER A 9 -8.64 -48.67 -76.07
CA SER A 9 -7.53 -48.23 -76.93
C SER A 9 -6.18 -48.79 -76.48
N GLN A 10 -5.94 -48.85 -75.17
CA GLN A 10 -4.70 -49.42 -74.61
C GLN A 10 -4.62 -50.94 -74.81
N LEU A 11 -5.71 -51.66 -74.57
CA LEU A 11 -5.78 -53.11 -74.74
C LEU A 11 -5.68 -53.51 -76.21
N SER A 12 -6.41 -52.83 -77.10
CA SER A 12 -6.40 -53.13 -78.53
C SER A 12 -5.04 -52.91 -79.17
N ALA A 13 -4.30 -51.85 -78.81
CA ALA A 13 -2.95 -51.61 -79.30
C ALA A 13 -1.98 -52.76 -78.99
N GLY A 14 -2.04 -53.32 -77.77
CA GLY A 14 -1.26 -54.49 -77.40
C GLY A 14 -1.69 -55.76 -78.14
N LEU A 15 -3.00 -55.96 -78.32
CA LEU A 15 -3.54 -57.11 -79.03
C LEU A 15 -3.20 -57.10 -80.54
N TYR A 16 -3.21 -55.94 -81.20
CA TYR A 16 -2.84 -55.82 -82.61
C TYR A 16 -1.38 -56.22 -82.87
N LYS A 17 -0.46 -55.79 -81.99
CA LYS A 17 0.96 -56.18 -82.08
C LYS A 17 1.12 -57.70 -81.97
N ASN A 18 0.48 -58.30 -80.96
CA ASN A 18 0.54 -59.75 -80.73
C ASN A 18 -0.14 -60.54 -81.87
N ALA A 19 -1.20 -59.98 -82.47
CA ALA A 19 -1.90 -60.58 -83.60
C ALA A 19 -1.05 -60.57 -84.88
N ASP A 20 -0.28 -59.51 -85.14
CA ASP A 20 0.64 -59.44 -86.30
C ASP A 20 1.79 -60.45 -86.17
N GLU A 21 2.35 -60.59 -84.96
CA GLU A 21 3.32 -61.63 -84.65
C GLU A 21 2.74 -63.06 -84.83
N LEU A 22 1.50 -63.31 -84.40
CA LEU A 22 0.83 -64.59 -84.64
C LEU A 22 0.56 -64.84 -86.13
N ALA A 23 0.18 -63.80 -86.88
CA ALA A 23 -0.08 -63.89 -88.33
C ALA A 23 1.20 -64.23 -89.11
N THR A 24 2.34 -63.60 -88.78
CA THR A 24 3.64 -63.93 -89.38
C THR A 24 4.06 -65.37 -89.08
N LEU A 25 3.86 -65.85 -87.84
CA LEU A 25 4.13 -67.24 -87.46
C LEU A 25 3.22 -68.24 -88.19
N TRP A 26 1.92 -67.98 -88.30
CA TRP A 26 0.99 -68.86 -89.00
C TRP A 26 1.25 -68.90 -90.51
N ASN A 27 1.68 -67.77 -91.11
CA ASN A 27 2.14 -67.72 -92.50
C ASN A 27 3.42 -68.52 -92.71
N TYR A 28 4.36 -68.47 -91.77
CA TYR A 28 5.60 -69.26 -91.83
C TYR A 28 5.35 -70.77 -91.74
N VAL A 29 4.43 -71.21 -90.87
CA VAL A 29 4.08 -72.63 -90.70
C VAL A 29 3.16 -73.15 -91.81
N GLY A 30 2.36 -72.29 -92.43
CA GLY A 30 1.46 -72.64 -93.54
C GLY A 30 0.10 -73.21 -93.11
N PHE A 31 -0.42 -72.81 -91.94
CA PHE A 31 -1.74 -73.28 -91.48
C PHE A 31 -2.88 -72.87 -92.42
N GLU A 32 -3.82 -73.78 -92.67
CA GLU A 32 -5.06 -73.50 -93.41
C GLU A 32 -5.98 -72.54 -92.62
N GLU A 33 -6.81 -71.79 -93.34
CA GLU A 33 -7.69 -70.77 -92.76
C GLU A 33 -8.62 -71.34 -91.67
N VAL A 34 -9.15 -72.55 -91.89
CA VAL A 34 -10.01 -73.24 -90.93
C VAL A 34 -9.28 -73.52 -89.61
N GLU A 35 -7.99 -73.84 -89.66
CA GLU A 35 -7.19 -74.09 -88.46
C GLU A 35 -6.77 -72.79 -87.75
N ARG A 36 -6.46 -71.73 -88.50
CA ARG A 36 -6.18 -70.39 -87.94
C ARG A 36 -7.40 -69.85 -87.19
N VAL A 37 -8.59 -70.02 -87.75
CA VAL A 37 -9.86 -69.66 -87.10
C VAL A 37 -10.04 -70.44 -85.79
N LYS A 38 -9.80 -71.76 -85.76
CA LYS A 38 -9.89 -72.57 -84.53
C LYS A 38 -8.89 -72.13 -83.45
N ARG A 39 -7.65 -71.83 -83.83
CA ARG A 39 -6.61 -71.32 -82.90
C ARG A 39 -6.96 -69.93 -82.38
N THR A 40 -7.48 -69.05 -83.23
CA THR A 40 -7.98 -67.72 -82.84
C THR A 40 -9.18 -67.84 -81.89
N GLN A 41 -10.10 -68.77 -82.13
CA GLN A 41 -11.22 -69.06 -81.23
C GLN A 41 -10.74 -69.53 -79.85
N THR A 42 -9.69 -70.37 -79.80
CA THR A 42 -9.10 -70.82 -78.53
C THR A 42 -8.44 -69.65 -77.78
N LEU A 43 -7.73 -68.77 -78.48
CA LEU A 43 -7.14 -67.56 -77.89
C LEU A 43 -8.22 -66.60 -77.36
N ASN A 44 -9.29 -66.37 -78.13
CA ASN A 44 -10.42 -65.55 -77.69
C ASN A 44 -11.09 -66.13 -76.44
N ALA A 45 -11.30 -67.45 -76.38
CA ALA A 45 -11.86 -68.10 -75.19
C ALA A 45 -10.96 -67.93 -73.94
N LEU A 46 -9.64 -67.94 -74.10
CA LEU A 46 -8.70 -67.65 -73.00
C LEU A 46 -8.76 -66.19 -72.56
N LEU A 47 -8.82 -65.26 -73.52
CA LEU A 47 -8.96 -63.82 -73.23
C LEU A 47 -10.28 -63.51 -72.51
N GLU A 48 -11.40 -64.07 -72.99
CA GLU A 48 -12.71 -63.96 -72.35
C GLU A 48 -12.67 -64.48 -70.90
N LYS A 49 -12.00 -65.62 -70.67
CA LYS A 49 -11.84 -66.17 -69.32
C LYS A 49 -11.05 -65.23 -68.40
N VAL A 50 -9.93 -64.68 -68.86
CA VAL A 50 -9.11 -63.75 -68.07
C VAL A 50 -9.86 -62.45 -67.78
N PHE A 51 -10.61 -61.91 -68.74
CA PHE A 51 -11.47 -60.74 -68.50
C PHE A 51 -12.57 -61.05 -67.49
N ALA A 52 -13.21 -62.21 -67.58
CA ALA A 52 -14.23 -62.62 -66.62
C ALA A 52 -13.66 -62.75 -65.19
N GLU A 53 -12.49 -63.37 -65.04
CA GLU A 53 -11.78 -63.47 -63.75
C GLU A 53 -11.40 -62.08 -63.21
N PHE A 54 -10.90 -61.17 -64.06
CA PHE A 54 -10.55 -59.80 -63.65
C PHE A 54 -11.78 -58.99 -63.24
N ILE A 55 -12.86 -59.03 -64.02
CA ILE A 55 -14.12 -58.37 -63.69
C ILE A 55 -14.71 -58.94 -62.39
N GLN A 56 -14.60 -60.25 -62.17
CA GLN A 56 -15.03 -60.88 -60.93
C GLN A 56 -14.21 -60.38 -59.72
N ALA A 57 -12.90 -60.24 -59.88
CA ALA A 57 -12.03 -59.68 -58.84
C ALA A 57 -12.39 -58.22 -58.52
N GLU A 58 -12.58 -57.37 -59.53
CA GLU A 58 -13.00 -55.97 -59.35
C GLU A 58 -14.38 -55.85 -58.68
N ASN A 59 -15.34 -56.70 -59.07
CA ASN A 59 -16.64 -56.77 -58.41
C ASN A 59 -16.53 -57.21 -56.95
N ALA A 60 -15.61 -58.12 -56.63
CA ALA A 60 -15.35 -58.52 -55.25
C ALA A 60 -14.77 -57.35 -54.43
N THR A 61 -13.85 -56.56 -55.01
CA THR A 61 -13.33 -55.33 -54.37
C THR A 61 -14.45 -54.30 -54.13
N VAL A 62 -15.37 -54.12 -55.08
CA VAL A 62 -16.55 -53.25 -54.89
C VAL A 62 -17.44 -53.74 -53.75
N LEU A 63 -17.66 -55.05 -53.64
CA LEU A 63 -18.43 -55.62 -52.53
C LEU A 63 -17.73 -55.34 -51.19
N GLU A 64 -16.42 -55.55 -51.12
CA GLU A 64 -15.62 -55.29 -49.92
C GLU A 64 -15.63 -53.81 -49.51
N LEU A 65 -15.53 -52.88 -50.47
CA LEU A 65 -15.63 -51.46 -50.16
C LEU A 65 -17.01 -51.08 -49.62
N ASN A 66 -18.08 -51.67 -50.16
CA ASN A 66 -19.43 -51.43 -49.66
C ASN A 66 -19.63 -51.97 -48.24
N THR A 67 -19.10 -53.15 -47.91
CA THR A 67 -19.19 -53.68 -46.53
C THR A 67 -18.41 -52.82 -45.54
N GLN A 68 -17.24 -52.30 -45.95
CA GLN A 68 -16.47 -51.35 -45.14
C GLN A 68 -17.24 -50.02 -44.93
N ILE A 69 -17.89 -49.49 -45.98
CA ILE A 69 -18.73 -48.29 -45.87
C ILE A 69 -19.90 -48.51 -44.92
N GLU A 70 -20.58 -49.66 -44.99
CA GLU A 70 -21.67 -49.99 -44.06
C GLU A 70 -21.19 -50.09 -42.62
N ALA A 71 -20.01 -50.68 -42.39
CA ALA A 71 -19.38 -50.70 -41.08
C ALA A 71 -19.06 -49.28 -40.57
N CYS A 72 -18.45 -48.42 -41.41
CA CYS A 72 -18.17 -47.03 -41.06
C CYS A 72 -19.44 -46.23 -40.79
N ARG A 73 -20.52 -46.44 -41.56
CA ARG A 73 -21.84 -45.81 -41.31
C ARG A 73 -22.39 -46.21 -39.94
N ARG A 74 -22.30 -47.51 -39.60
CA ARG A 74 -22.74 -48.01 -38.29
C ARG A 74 -21.93 -47.39 -37.15
N GLN A 75 -20.61 -47.42 -37.25
CA GLN A 75 -19.72 -46.81 -36.25
C GLN A 75 -19.96 -45.30 -36.10
N THR A 76 -20.16 -44.59 -37.21
CA THR A 76 -20.47 -43.15 -37.18
C THR A 76 -21.81 -42.88 -36.51
N ALA A 77 -22.82 -43.71 -36.77
CA ALA A 77 -24.14 -43.60 -36.12
C ALA A 77 -24.07 -43.90 -34.62
N GLU A 78 -23.34 -44.94 -34.21
CA GLU A 78 -23.06 -45.27 -32.81
C GLU A 78 -22.31 -44.11 -32.11
N ALA A 79 -21.32 -43.52 -32.80
CA ALA A 79 -20.56 -42.38 -32.28
C ALA A 79 -21.45 -41.14 -32.12
N CYS A 80 -22.30 -40.81 -33.10
CA CYS A 80 -23.30 -39.74 -32.98
C CYS A 80 -24.27 -39.99 -31.82
N GLN A 81 -24.79 -41.21 -31.69
CA GLN A 81 -25.75 -41.56 -30.64
C GLN A 81 -25.14 -41.38 -29.24
N SER A 82 -23.92 -41.88 -29.02
CA SER A 82 -23.22 -41.72 -27.73
C SER A 82 -22.90 -40.26 -27.39
N LEU A 83 -22.75 -39.38 -28.39
CA LEU A 83 -22.54 -37.95 -28.19
C LEU A 83 -23.86 -37.15 -28.06
N GLY A 84 -25.01 -37.80 -28.25
CA GLY A 84 -26.32 -37.15 -28.31
C GLY A 84 -26.52 -36.26 -29.55
N LEU A 85 -25.78 -36.53 -30.63
CA LEU A 85 -25.83 -35.78 -31.89
C LEU A 85 -26.80 -36.42 -32.89
N PRO A 86 -27.38 -35.64 -33.82
CA PRO A 86 -28.20 -36.20 -34.89
C PRO A 86 -27.38 -37.14 -35.79
N PRO A 87 -28.02 -38.13 -36.45
CA PRO A 87 -27.35 -39.02 -37.39
C PRO A 87 -26.64 -38.25 -38.49
N TYR A 88 -25.40 -38.61 -38.78
CA TYR A 88 -24.63 -37.99 -39.85
C TYR A 88 -25.14 -38.44 -41.23
N LEU A 89 -25.33 -37.47 -42.13
CA LEU A 89 -25.78 -37.69 -43.50
C LEU A 89 -24.72 -37.16 -44.47
N PRO A 90 -23.95 -38.03 -45.15
CA PRO A 90 -22.99 -37.63 -46.18
C PRO A 90 -23.63 -36.89 -47.36
N GLU A 91 -22.84 -36.10 -48.07
CA GLU A 91 -23.28 -35.42 -49.28
C GLU A 91 -23.71 -36.40 -50.38
N ARG A 92 -24.74 -36.02 -51.15
CA ARG A 92 -25.24 -36.85 -52.25
C ARG A 92 -24.31 -36.76 -53.45
N GLY A 93 -24.10 -37.88 -54.13
CA GLY A 93 -23.31 -37.94 -55.38
C GLY A 93 -21.83 -38.26 -55.22
N LEU A 94 -21.38 -38.60 -54.01
CA LEU A 94 -20.01 -39.08 -53.76
C LEU A 94 -19.78 -40.46 -54.41
N THR A 95 -18.58 -40.66 -54.98
CA THR A 95 -18.14 -41.99 -55.41
C THR A 95 -17.91 -42.90 -54.20
N ILE A 96 -17.90 -44.23 -54.39
CA ILE A 96 -17.70 -45.22 -53.31
C ILE A 96 -16.44 -44.90 -52.48
N CYS A 97 -15.32 -44.59 -53.14
CA CYS A 97 -14.07 -44.24 -52.44
C CYS A 97 -14.15 -42.88 -51.72
N GLN A 98 -14.83 -41.88 -52.29
CA GLN A 98 -15.03 -40.58 -51.65
C GLN A 98 -15.93 -40.70 -50.42
N LEU A 99 -17.03 -41.45 -50.51
CA LEU A 99 -17.96 -41.70 -49.42
C LEU A 99 -17.28 -42.43 -48.26
N LYS A 100 -16.46 -43.44 -48.54
CA LYS A 100 -15.66 -44.13 -47.52
C LYS A 100 -14.74 -43.16 -46.79
N LYS A 101 -14.00 -42.34 -47.53
CA LYS A 101 -13.06 -41.35 -46.96
C LYS A 101 -13.79 -40.30 -46.10
N ASP A 102 -14.93 -39.82 -46.56
CA ASP A 102 -15.77 -38.87 -45.84
C ASP A 102 -16.27 -39.45 -44.50
N LEU A 103 -16.81 -40.67 -44.52
CA LEU A 103 -17.25 -41.37 -43.32
C LEU A 103 -16.10 -41.66 -42.34
N GLU A 104 -14.93 -42.09 -42.84
CA GLU A 104 -13.74 -42.33 -42.01
C GLU A 104 -13.23 -41.03 -41.36
N GLN A 105 -13.20 -39.93 -42.12
CA GLN A 105 -12.85 -38.63 -41.58
C GLN A 105 -13.85 -38.20 -40.50
N LYS A 106 -15.15 -38.38 -40.76
CA LYS A 106 -16.17 -37.99 -39.79
C LYS A 106 -16.13 -38.83 -38.52
N LEU A 107 -15.92 -40.14 -38.66
CA LEU A 107 -15.75 -41.03 -37.52
C LEU A 107 -14.58 -40.59 -36.65
N LYS A 108 -13.43 -40.27 -37.26
CA LYS A 108 -12.24 -39.77 -36.55
C LYS A 108 -12.52 -38.47 -35.78
N GLU A 109 -13.27 -37.54 -36.35
CA GLU A 109 -13.70 -36.31 -35.67
C GLU A 109 -14.56 -36.62 -34.44
N LEU A 110 -15.53 -37.54 -34.57
CA LEU A 110 -16.42 -37.91 -33.47
C LEU A 110 -15.69 -38.67 -32.36
N GLU A 111 -14.79 -39.59 -32.70
CA GLU A 111 -13.94 -40.29 -31.73
C GLU A 111 -13.04 -39.33 -30.96
N ALA A 112 -12.47 -38.32 -31.63
CA ALA A 112 -11.69 -37.27 -30.99
C ALA A 112 -12.53 -36.45 -30.00
N GLU A 113 -13.75 -36.06 -30.38
CA GLU A 113 -14.70 -35.34 -29.50
C GLU A 113 -15.09 -36.20 -28.28
N GLN A 114 -15.35 -37.50 -28.47
CA GLN A 114 -15.61 -38.42 -27.36
C GLN A 114 -14.43 -38.52 -26.41
N ALA A 115 -13.22 -38.65 -26.94
CA ALA A 115 -12.00 -38.70 -26.13
C ALA A 115 -11.82 -37.40 -25.34
N GLN A 116 -12.04 -36.24 -25.98
CA GLN A 116 -11.95 -34.93 -25.35
C GLN A 116 -12.98 -34.77 -24.22
N ARG A 117 -14.25 -35.11 -24.44
CA ARG A 117 -15.30 -35.03 -23.39
C ARG A 117 -14.98 -35.93 -22.20
N LYS A 118 -14.49 -37.16 -22.45
CA LYS A 118 -14.07 -38.08 -21.39
C LYS A 118 -12.86 -37.52 -20.62
N ALA A 119 -11.89 -36.92 -21.31
CA ALA A 119 -10.73 -36.29 -20.67
C ALA A 119 -11.12 -35.07 -19.83
N ASP A 120 -11.96 -34.19 -20.37
CA ASP A 120 -12.48 -33.01 -19.69
C ASP A 120 -13.25 -33.39 -18.43
N TYR A 121 -14.13 -34.40 -18.52
CA TYR A 121 -14.86 -34.88 -17.36
C TYR A 121 -13.94 -35.44 -16.27
N ARG A 122 -12.95 -36.27 -16.63
CA ARG A 122 -11.97 -36.80 -15.67
C ARG A 122 -11.20 -35.69 -14.98
N ARG A 123 -10.75 -34.69 -15.74
CA ARG A 123 -10.06 -33.50 -15.21
C ARG A 123 -10.96 -32.73 -14.23
N LEU A 124 -12.15 -32.34 -14.66
CA LEU A 124 -13.08 -31.57 -13.83
C LEU A 124 -13.49 -32.34 -12.57
N ARG A 125 -13.71 -33.66 -12.67
CA ARG A 125 -14.00 -34.51 -11.51
C ARG A 125 -12.82 -34.54 -10.53
N LYS A 126 -11.59 -34.64 -11.04
CA LYS A 126 -10.38 -34.57 -10.21
C LYS A 126 -10.24 -33.23 -9.51
N GLU A 127 -10.47 -32.11 -10.22
CA GLU A 127 -10.48 -30.77 -9.64
C GLU A 127 -11.55 -30.64 -8.55
N LEU A 128 -12.74 -31.21 -8.74
CA LEU A 128 -13.82 -31.17 -7.76
C LEU A 128 -13.42 -31.91 -6.48
N LEU A 129 -12.82 -33.09 -6.64
CA LEU A 129 -12.29 -33.86 -5.52
C LEU A 129 -11.19 -33.08 -4.79
N GLN A 130 -10.24 -32.51 -5.54
CA GLN A 130 -9.14 -31.73 -4.98
C GLN A 130 -9.65 -30.53 -4.17
N ILE A 131 -10.59 -29.75 -4.72
CA ILE A 131 -11.18 -28.60 -4.03
C ILE A 131 -11.96 -29.05 -2.80
N SER A 132 -12.75 -30.14 -2.92
CA SER A 132 -13.52 -30.69 -1.80
C SER A 132 -12.64 -31.16 -0.65
N VAL A 133 -11.51 -31.80 -0.96
CA VAL A 133 -10.50 -32.21 0.03
C VAL A 133 -9.83 -30.99 0.64
N ARG A 134 -9.44 -30.01 -0.17
CA ARG A 134 -8.79 -28.78 0.31
C ARG A 134 -9.70 -27.96 1.23
N MET A 135 -11.03 -27.95 0.98
CA MET A 135 -12.02 -27.30 1.84
C MET A 135 -12.15 -27.96 3.21
N GLY A 136 -11.57 -29.14 3.41
CA GLY A 136 -11.70 -29.88 4.67
C GLY A 136 -13.09 -30.45 4.91
N LEU A 137 -13.89 -30.64 3.86
CA LEU A 137 -15.23 -31.24 3.97
C LEU A 137 -15.13 -32.66 4.54
N GLU A 138 -16.18 -33.07 5.26
CA GLU A 138 -16.29 -34.44 5.78
C GLU A 138 -16.35 -35.45 4.62
N ASP A 139 -15.73 -36.61 4.81
CA ASP A 139 -15.63 -37.64 3.77
C ASP A 139 -17.01 -38.07 3.25
N GLU A 140 -18.04 -38.09 4.09
CA GLU A 140 -19.43 -38.40 3.68
C GLU A 140 -20.00 -37.36 2.71
N PHE A 141 -19.68 -36.08 2.89
CA PHE A 141 -20.12 -35.03 1.99
C PHE A 141 -19.34 -35.05 0.68
N ILE A 142 -18.03 -35.32 0.73
CA ILE A 142 -17.19 -35.52 -0.45
C ILE A 142 -17.70 -36.72 -1.26
N LYS A 143 -18.03 -37.84 -0.60
CA LYS A 143 -18.64 -39.02 -1.24
C LYS A 143 -19.95 -38.69 -1.91
N LYS A 144 -20.83 -37.94 -1.25
CA LYS A 144 -22.11 -37.51 -1.84
C LYS A 144 -21.88 -36.69 -3.12
N LYS A 145 -21.00 -35.70 -3.08
CA LYS A 145 -20.63 -34.90 -4.27
C LYS A 145 -19.99 -35.75 -5.38
N MET A 146 -19.09 -36.67 -5.02
CA MET A 146 -18.44 -37.58 -5.98
C MET A 146 -19.41 -38.60 -6.59
N ASN A 147 -20.43 -39.03 -5.85
CA ASN A 147 -21.48 -39.93 -6.35
C ASN A 147 -22.44 -39.25 -7.33
N GLU A 148 -22.62 -37.93 -7.24
CA GLU A 148 -23.35 -37.17 -8.27
C GLU A 148 -22.61 -37.16 -9.62
N PHE A 149 -21.30 -37.40 -9.61
CA PHE A 149 -20.43 -37.43 -10.78
C PHE A 149 -19.58 -38.72 -10.80
N PRO A 150 -20.16 -39.88 -11.15
CA PRO A 150 -19.49 -41.17 -11.07
C PRO A 150 -18.29 -41.27 -12.03
N PRO A 151 -17.29 -42.13 -11.74
CA PRO A 151 -16.16 -42.33 -12.63
C PRO A 151 -16.58 -43.02 -13.94
N ILE A 152 -15.88 -42.71 -15.03
CA ILE A 152 -16.09 -43.36 -16.32
C ILE A 152 -15.42 -44.74 -16.27
N THR A 153 -16.18 -45.80 -15.97
CA THR A 153 -15.68 -47.19 -15.99
C THR A 153 -15.82 -47.81 -17.39
N SER A 154 -14.81 -48.58 -17.79
CA SER A 154 -14.70 -49.11 -19.16
C SER A 154 -15.39 -50.47 -19.37
N THR A 155 -16.10 -51.01 -18.38
CA THR A 155 -16.39 -52.46 -18.32
C THR A 155 -17.85 -52.89 -18.51
N LEU A 156 -18.79 -51.99 -18.81
CA LEU A 156 -20.17 -52.38 -19.14
C LEU A 156 -20.69 -51.73 -20.44
N PRO A 157 -21.18 -52.52 -21.43
CA PRO A 157 -21.58 -52.01 -22.75
C PRO A 157 -22.87 -51.16 -22.80
N SER A 158 -23.52 -50.85 -21.66
CA SER A 158 -24.85 -50.23 -21.69
C SER A 158 -25.01 -48.93 -20.90
N ASP A 159 -24.02 -48.48 -20.10
CA ASP A 159 -24.13 -47.22 -19.34
C ASP A 159 -22.81 -46.41 -19.28
N GLY A 160 -21.74 -46.87 -19.95
CA GLY A 160 -20.47 -46.14 -20.08
C GLY A 160 -20.53 -44.95 -21.07
N SER A 161 -21.59 -44.13 -20.97
CA SER A 161 -21.87 -43.03 -21.89
C SER A 161 -20.77 -41.97 -21.84
N VAL A 162 -20.42 -41.45 -23.00
CA VAL A 162 -19.67 -40.20 -23.11
C VAL A 162 -20.47 -39.14 -22.34
N PRO A 163 -19.83 -38.36 -21.43
CA PRO A 163 -20.55 -37.36 -20.64
C PRO A 163 -21.31 -36.38 -21.54
N THR A 164 -22.56 -36.11 -21.20
CA THR A 164 -23.36 -35.15 -21.96
C THR A 164 -22.85 -33.73 -21.73
N LEU A 165 -23.09 -32.83 -22.70
CA LEU A 165 -22.72 -31.42 -22.53
C LEU A 165 -23.39 -30.79 -21.29
N LYS A 166 -24.59 -31.25 -20.94
CA LYS A 166 -25.31 -30.80 -19.74
C LYS A 166 -24.61 -31.26 -18.46
N GLU A 167 -24.14 -32.50 -18.39
CA GLU A 167 -23.36 -33.01 -17.25
C GLU A 167 -22.06 -32.24 -17.06
N LEU A 168 -21.31 -32.00 -18.15
CA LEU A 168 -20.10 -31.18 -18.12
C LEU A 168 -20.38 -29.76 -17.64
N THR A 169 -21.48 -29.16 -18.11
CA THR A 169 -21.88 -27.80 -17.69
C THR A 169 -22.26 -27.78 -16.21
N ARG A 170 -23.01 -28.77 -15.73
CA ARG A 170 -23.36 -28.91 -14.31
C ARG A 170 -22.12 -29.06 -13.44
N LEU A 171 -21.18 -29.91 -13.84
CA LEU A 171 -19.92 -30.11 -13.11
C LEU A 171 -19.08 -28.82 -13.05
N ARG A 172 -18.99 -28.09 -14.17
CA ARG A 172 -18.33 -26.77 -14.22
C ARG A 172 -19.00 -25.75 -13.29
N SER A 173 -20.33 -25.72 -13.24
CA SER A 173 -21.07 -24.82 -12.36
C SER A 173 -20.84 -25.12 -10.88
N VAL A 174 -20.80 -26.39 -10.49
CA VAL A 174 -20.50 -26.79 -9.09
C VAL A 174 -19.06 -26.42 -8.72
N LEU A 175 -18.12 -26.63 -9.64
CA LEU A 175 -16.73 -26.21 -9.46
C LEU A 175 -16.60 -24.70 -9.28
N GLU A 176 -17.31 -23.92 -10.09
CA GLU A 176 -17.29 -22.45 -10.01
C GLU A 176 -17.86 -21.94 -8.68
N GLU A 177 -18.93 -22.55 -8.17
CA GLU A 177 -19.49 -22.24 -6.85
C GLU A 177 -18.49 -22.54 -5.72
N ASP A 178 -17.89 -23.73 -5.73
CA ASP A 178 -16.88 -24.13 -4.75
C ASP A 178 -15.63 -23.22 -4.81
N GLN A 179 -15.15 -22.89 -6.02
CA GLN A 179 -14.04 -21.95 -6.22
C GLN A 179 -14.36 -20.55 -5.71
N SER A 180 -15.56 -20.03 -6.03
CA SER A 180 -16.00 -18.71 -5.58
C SER A 180 -16.12 -18.61 -4.06
N SER A 181 -16.38 -19.71 -3.36
CA SER A 181 -16.41 -19.74 -1.89
C SER A 181 -15.01 -19.65 -1.28
N ILE A 182 -13.99 -20.16 -1.96
CA ILE A 182 -12.64 -20.33 -1.42
C ILE A 182 -11.72 -19.16 -1.78
N GLU A 183 -11.87 -18.62 -2.99
CA GLU A 183 -11.01 -17.56 -3.53
C GLU A 183 -10.90 -16.34 -2.60
N PRO A 184 -11.97 -15.84 -1.93
CA PRO A 184 -11.86 -14.73 -1.00
C PRO A 184 -10.99 -15.05 0.22
N LEU A 185 -11.07 -16.27 0.75
CA LEU A 185 -10.29 -16.72 1.91
C LEU A 185 -8.80 -16.81 1.56
N VAL A 186 -8.49 -17.43 0.41
CA VAL A 186 -7.11 -17.55 -0.10
C VAL A 186 -6.51 -16.18 -0.39
N SER A 187 -7.29 -15.30 -1.02
CA SER A 187 -6.87 -13.91 -1.31
C SER A 187 -6.57 -13.13 -0.02
N LYS A 188 -7.45 -13.23 0.99
CA LYS A 188 -7.24 -12.59 2.29
C LYS A 188 -6.00 -13.14 2.99
N PHE A 189 -5.81 -14.46 2.99
CA PHE A 189 -4.62 -15.10 3.55
C PHE A 189 -3.33 -14.58 2.91
N ARG A 190 -3.25 -14.62 1.57
CA ARG A 190 -2.09 -14.12 0.81
C ARG A 190 -1.81 -12.64 1.10
N SER A 191 -2.85 -11.81 1.20
CA SER A 191 -2.69 -10.39 1.52
C SER A 191 -2.13 -10.15 2.93
N LEU A 192 -2.62 -10.89 3.93
CA LEU A 192 -2.15 -10.80 5.31
C LEU A 192 -0.72 -11.31 5.42
N GLN A 193 -0.39 -12.43 4.77
CA GLN A 193 0.96 -12.99 4.72
C GLN A 193 1.95 -11.99 4.09
N ALA A 194 1.60 -11.38 2.96
CA ALA A 194 2.44 -10.36 2.33
C ALA A 194 2.68 -9.15 3.24
N ASP A 195 1.63 -8.68 3.93
CA ASP A 195 1.73 -7.59 4.90
C ASP A 195 2.63 -7.95 6.10
N ILE A 196 2.51 -9.17 6.64
CA ILE A 196 3.35 -9.67 7.73
C ILE A 196 4.82 -9.74 7.30
N LEU A 197 5.10 -10.24 6.09
CA LEU A 197 6.45 -10.30 5.53
C LEU A 197 7.09 -8.93 5.36
N ARG A 198 6.33 -7.94 4.90
CA ARG A 198 6.81 -6.56 4.82
C ARG A 198 7.10 -6.01 6.22
N LEU A 199 6.17 -6.19 7.16
CA LEU A 199 6.33 -5.68 8.54
C LEU A 199 7.50 -6.35 9.26
N SER A 200 7.71 -7.66 9.06
CA SER A 200 8.81 -8.39 9.66
C SER A 200 10.16 -7.90 9.12
N ALA A 201 10.27 -7.62 7.82
CA ALA A 201 11.45 -7.01 7.23
C ALA A 201 11.71 -5.59 7.75
N ASP A 202 10.66 -4.78 7.98
CA ASP A 202 10.80 -3.42 8.50
C ASP A 202 11.37 -3.38 9.92
N ILE A 203 11.04 -4.36 10.76
CA ILE A 203 11.44 -4.42 12.17
C ILE A 203 12.49 -5.50 12.49
N ASP A 204 13.01 -6.20 11.47
CA ASP A 204 13.86 -7.39 11.60
C ASP A 204 13.29 -8.44 12.58
N TYR A 205 11.99 -8.74 12.45
CA TYR A 205 11.32 -9.71 13.31
C TYR A 205 11.84 -11.13 13.05
N GLN A 206 12.06 -11.88 14.12
CA GLN A 206 12.39 -13.30 14.07
C GLN A 206 11.16 -14.11 14.49
N ALA A 207 10.78 -15.09 13.66
CA ALA A 207 9.70 -16.02 13.96
C ALA A 207 9.95 -16.71 15.32
N GLN A 208 8.92 -16.73 16.17
CA GLN A 208 9.04 -17.31 17.51
C GLN A 208 8.67 -18.79 17.52
N ASN A 209 7.83 -19.22 16.57
CA ASN A 209 7.24 -20.54 16.52
C ASN A 209 7.33 -21.13 15.10
N GLU A 210 7.28 -22.46 14.99
CA GLU A 210 7.29 -23.18 13.69
C GLU A 210 6.17 -22.72 12.75
N LYS A 211 4.98 -22.38 13.29
CA LYS A 211 3.86 -21.83 12.52
C LYS A 211 4.21 -20.49 11.86
N GLU A 212 4.82 -19.58 12.62
CA GLU A 212 5.24 -18.26 12.12
C GLU A 212 6.36 -18.43 11.08
N GLN A 213 7.27 -19.37 11.32
CA GLN A 213 8.35 -19.69 10.40
C GLN A 213 7.81 -20.21 9.05
N SER A 214 6.83 -21.12 9.07
CA SER A 214 6.17 -21.64 7.87
C SER A 214 5.54 -20.52 7.02
N VAL A 215 4.78 -19.63 7.66
CA VAL A 215 4.16 -18.47 6.99
C VAL A 215 5.21 -17.50 6.43
N MET A 216 6.38 -17.40 7.06
CA MET A 216 7.49 -16.56 6.59
C MET A 216 8.32 -17.20 5.46
N THR A 217 8.39 -18.53 5.37
CA THR A 217 9.16 -19.26 4.35
C THR A 217 8.40 -19.58 3.07
N ASP A 218 7.06 -19.67 3.12
CA ASP A 218 6.20 -19.98 1.97
C ASP A 218 6.14 -18.88 0.89
N ALA A 219 6.93 -17.80 1.04
CA ALA A 219 7.01 -16.70 0.09
C ALA A 219 8.24 -16.81 -0.84
N SER A 220 8.52 -17.99 -1.38
CA SER A 220 9.30 -18.07 -2.62
C SER A 220 8.34 -17.93 -3.81
N PRO A 221 8.35 -16.80 -4.55
CA PRO A 221 7.66 -16.69 -5.83
C PRO A 221 8.48 -17.45 -6.87
N GLY A 222 8.38 -18.78 -6.84
CA GLY A 222 9.27 -19.62 -7.64
C GLY A 222 9.02 -21.08 -7.37
N GLU A 223 7.76 -21.47 -7.51
CA GLU A 223 7.24 -22.80 -7.81
C GLU A 223 5.73 -22.65 -7.56
N GLU A 224 5.02 -22.12 -8.57
CA GLU A 224 3.80 -22.82 -8.92
C GLU A 224 4.27 -24.27 -9.05
N GLU A 225 4.04 -25.10 -8.01
CA GLU A 225 4.01 -26.54 -8.18
C GLU A 225 2.91 -26.74 -9.21
N ASP A 226 3.34 -26.64 -10.46
CA ASP A 226 2.69 -27.13 -11.62
C ASP A 226 2.47 -28.59 -11.27
N CYS A 227 1.31 -28.90 -10.70
CA CYS A 227 0.82 -30.26 -10.50
C CYS A 227 0.51 -30.90 -11.87
N GLN A 228 1.29 -30.52 -12.89
CA GLN A 228 1.46 -31.17 -14.16
C GLN A 228 2.51 -32.27 -13.97
N ASN A 229 1.97 -33.47 -13.73
CA ASN A 229 2.58 -34.77 -14.03
C ASN A 229 3.50 -35.31 -12.91
N GLN A 230 3.41 -36.56 -12.46
CA GLN A 230 2.91 -37.79 -13.07
C GLN A 230 2.29 -38.67 -11.97
N ILE A 231 0.99 -38.97 -12.03
CA ILE A 231 0.57 -40.30 -11.55
C ILE A 231 1.08 -41.25 -12.65
N PRO A 232 1.81 -42.33 -12.33
CA PRO A 232 2.25 -43.27 -13.33
C PRO A 232 1.07 -43.63 -14.22
N ALA A 233 1.29 -43.51 -15.53
CA ALA A 233 0.45 -44.19 -16.50
C ALA A 233 0.67 -45.69 -16.28
N ASP A 234 0.02 -46.25 -15.27
CA ASP A 234 -0.10 -47.69 -15.12
C ASP A 234 -1.04 -48.14 -16.22
N ALA A 235 -0.38 -48.58 -17.29
CA ALA A 235 -0.92 -49.37 -18.37
C ALA A 235 -1.55 -50.64 -17.78
N ASN A 236 -2.82 -50.55 -17.39
CA ASN A 236 -3.86 -51.57 -17.39
C ASN A 236 -4.97 -51.08 -16.47
N GLY A 237 -5.99 -50.48 -17.06
CA GLY A 237 -7.18 -50.01 -16.35
C GLY A 237 -8.00 -51.18 -15.85
N ASP A 238 -7.71 -51.63 -14.63
CA ASP A 238 -8.64 -52.47 -13.87
C ASP A 238 -8.45 -52.30 -12.36
N HIS A 239 -8.64 -51.07 -11.87
CA HIS A 239 -8.95 -50.85 -10.47
C HIS A 239 -10.19 -49.96 -10.39
N SER A 240 -11.32 -50.58 -10.05
CA SER A 240 -12.44 -49.90 -9.39
C SER A 240 -11.94 -49.34 -8.06
N ALA A 241 -11.22 -48.22 -8.12
CA ALA A 241 -10.83 -47.48 -6.92
C ALA A 241 -12.13 -47.00 -6.26
N ASP A 242 -12.45 -47.61 -5.12
CA ASP A 242 -13.52 -47.15 -4.25
C ASP A 242 -13.33 -45.65 -3.96
N ILE A 243 -14.41 -44.86 -3.88
CA ILE A 243 -14.33 -43.40 -3.69
C ILE A 243 -13.49 -43.06 -2.44
N ASP A 244 -13.56 -43.91 -1.41
CA ASP A 244 -12.74 -43.84 -0.22
C ASP A 244 -11.21 -43.96 -0.48
N SER A 245 -10.81 -44.72 -1.49
CA SER A 245 -9.41 -44.80 -1.92
C SER A 245 -8.96 -43.56 -2.70
N GLU A 246 -9.85 -42.99 -3.53
CA GLU A 246 -9.59 -41.74 -4.25
C GLU A 246 -9.44 -40.56 -3.29
N ILE A 247 -10.32 -40.44 -2.28
CA ILE A 247 -10.24 -39.39 -1.25
C ILE A 247 -8.94 -39.50 -0.48
N ARG A 248 -8.55 -40.71 -0.04
CA ARG A 248 -7.29 -40.92 0.69
C ARG A 248 -6.06 -40.59 -0.13
N ALA A 249 -6.01 -41.04 -1.38
CA ALA A 249 -4.92 -40.70 -2.30
C ALA A 249 -4.84 -39.19 -2.56
N MET A 250 -5.99 -38.52 -2.68
CA MET A 250 -6.02 -37.08 -2.89
C MET A 250 -5.58 -36.29 -1.65
N ARG A 251 -5.98 -36.70 -0.44
CA ARG A 251 -5.49 -36.09 0.82
C ARG A 251 -3.98 -36.25 0.99
N ALA A 252 -3.42 -37.40 0.59
CA ALA A 252 -1.97 -37.63 0.67
C ALA A 252 -1.16 -36.74 -0.30
N ASN A 253 -1.76 -36.37 -1.44
CA ASN A 253 -1.08 -35.62 -2.50
C ASN A 253 -1.39 -34.12 -2.51
N CYS A 254 -2.42 -33.64 -1.82
CA CYS A 254 -2.71 -32.21 -1.71
C CYS A 254 -1.80 -31.57 -0.67
N SER A 255 -0.92 -30.66 -1.10
CA SER A 255 -0.14 -29.81 -0.20
C SER A 255 -1.02 -28.73 0.43
N GLY A 256 -1.09 -28.75 1.77
CA GLY A 256 -1.75 -27.73 2.60
C GLY A 256 -3.28 -27.77 2.63
N ALA A 257 -3.85 -27.71 3.83
CA ALA A 257 -5.28 -27.40 4.00
C ALA A 257 -5.55 -25.95 3.57
N LEU A 258 -6.77 -25.65 3.08
CA LEU A 258 -7.15 -24.26 2.85
C LEU A 258 -7.14 -23.46 4.16
N PRO A 259 -6.76 -22.17 4.12
CA PRO A 259 -6.86 -21.31 5.28
C PRO A 259 -8.31 -21.28 5.78
N THR A 260 -8.51 -21.65 7.04
CA THR A 260 -9.80 -21.50 7.71
C THR A 260 -10.01 -20.06 8.15
N GLU A 261 -11.24 -19.66 8.48
CA GLU A 261 -11.48 -18.32 9.03
C GLU A 261 -10.73 -18.12 10.36
N ALA A 262 -10.53 -19.19 11.14
CA ALA A 262 -9.72 -19.15 12.36
C ALA A 262 -8.23 -18.87 12.06
N ASP A 263 -7.68 -19.49 11.01
CA ASP A 263 -6.29 -19.22 10.58
C ASP A 263 -6.12 -17.78 10.11
N LEU A 264 -7.13 -17.23 9.41
CA LEU A 264 -7.16 -15.83 9.00
C LEU A 264 -7.22 -14.87 10.19
N GLU A 265 -7.98 -15.22 11.23
CA GLU A 265 -8.04 -14.45 12.47
C GLU A 265 -6.71 -14.52 13.24
N GLU A 266 -6.06 -15.69 13.30
CA GLU A 266 -4.72 -15.85 13.88
C GLU A 266 -3.68 -14.99 13.11
N LEU A 267 -3.70 -15.02 11.77
CA LEU A 267 -2.84 -14.16 10.94
C LEU A 267 -3.14 -12.68 11.14
N ALA A 268 -4.42 -12.29 11.20
CA ALA A 268 -4.81 -10.90 11.41
C ALA A 268 -4.36 -10.39 12.79
N ASN A 269 -4.49 -11.22 13.83
CA ASN A 269 -4.00 -10.93 15.17
C ASN A 269 -2.47 -10.82 15.20
N TRP A 270 -1.77 -11.69 14.48
CA TRP A 270 -0.32 -11.59 14.35
C TRP A 270 0.12 -10.32 13.63
N ARG A 271 -0.51 -9.99 12.50
CA ARG A 271 -0.30 -8.70 11.81
C ARG A 271 -0.53 -7.52 12.76
N LEU A 272 -1.59 -7.56 13.57
CA LEU A 272 -1.87 -6.51 14.55
C LEU A 272 -0.77 -6.41 15.61
N ARG A 273 -0.26 -7.54 16.13
CA ARG A 273 0.90 -7.57 17.05
C ARG A 273 2.13 -6.91 16.41
N MET A 274 2.42 -7.23 15.15
CA MET A 274 3.54 -6.64 14.39
C MET A 274 3.38 -5.14 14.17
N VAL A 275 2.19 -4.67 13.81
CA VAL A 275 1.90 -3.23 13.69
C VAL A 275 2.09 -2.51 15.01
N LYS A 276 1.60 -3.08 16.12
CA LYS A 276 1.79 -2.50 17.46
C LYS A 276 3.26 -2.42 17.84
N GLU A 277 4.04 -3.47 17.56
CA GLU A 277 5.46 -3.47 17.86
C GLU A 277 6.24 -2.47 17.00
N LYS A 278 5.93 -2.38 15.70
CA LYS A 278 6.48 -1.34 14.83
C LYS A 278 6.16 0.07 15.36
N ALA A 279 4.91 0.32 15.76
CA ALA A 279 4.50 1.61 16.31
C ALA A 279 5.24 1.92 17.62
N ARG A 280 5.44 0.93 18.49
CA ARG A 280 6.22 1.07 19.72
C ARG A 280 7.68 1.44 19.42
N LEU A 281 8.34 0.73 18.50
CA LEU A 281 9.71 1.01 18.08
C LEU A 281 9.84 2.42 17.48
N VAL A 282 8.89 2.82 16.64
CA VAL A 282 8.84 4.17 16.06
C VAL A 282 8.73 5.22 17.15
N GLY A 283 7.75 5.08 18.05
CA GLY A 283 7.55 6.00 19.17
C GLY A 283 8.79 6.12 20.06
N SER A 284 9.33 5.00 20.54
CA SER A 284 10.52 5.00 21.41
C SER A 284 11.76 5.59 20.73
N CYS A 285 12.00 5.28 19.44
CA CYS A 285 13.12 5.86 18.71
C CYS A 285 12.96 7.38 18.54
N ASP A 286 11.77 7.85 18.18
CA ASP A 286 11.54 9.28 17.96
C ASP A 286 11.59 10.08 19.27
N GLU A 287 11.07 9.53 20.37
CA GLU A 287 11.24 10.09 21.72
C GLU A 287 12.71 10.18 22.12
N LEU A 288 13.49 9.11 21.94
CA LEU A 288 14.94 9.12 22.23
C LEU A 288 15.69 10.11 21.34
N ARG A 289 15.36 10.21 20.06
CA ARG A 289 15.97 11.20 19.16
C ARG A 289 15.64 12.64 19.59
N ALA A 290 14.41 12.90 20.01
CA ALA A 290 14.02 14.22 20.52
C ALA A 290 14.76 14.55 21.82
N TYR A 291 14.84 13.59 22.74
CA TYR A 291 15.60 13.70 23.98
C TYR A 291 17.08 13.97 23.71
N LEU A 292 17.72 13.19 22.82
CA LEU A 292 19.13 13.34 22.45
C LEU A 292 19.41 14.71 21.85
N ARG A 293 18.59 15.22 20.92
CA ARG A 293 18.76 16.58 20.36
C ARG A 293 18.71 17.67 21.43
N SER A 294 17.74 17.57 22.35
CA SER A 294 17.64 18.50 23.48
C SER A 294 18.89 18.43 24.36
N MET A 295 19.33 17.21 24.70
CA MET A 295 20.50 17.00 25.55
C MET A 295 21.81 17.44 24.88
N TRP A 296 22.02 17.16 23.59
CA TRP A 296 23.20 17.61 22.86
C TRP A 296 23.29 19.12 22.71
N THR A 297 22.15 19.79 22.52
CA THR A 297 22.10 21.26 22.51
C THR A 297 22.54 21.83 23.86
N ARG A 298 22.11 21.22 24.97
CA ARG A 298 22.51 21.60 26.34
C ARG A 298 23.99 21.32 26.64
N LEU A 299 24.50 20.18 26.17
CA LEU A 299 25.91 19.80 26.28
C LEU A 299 26.83 20.60 25.32
N GLY A 300 26.26 21.38 24.39
CA GLY A 300 27.02 22.20 23.44
C GLY A 300 27.67 21.42 22.30
N ARG A 301 27.14 20.25 21.91
CA ARG A 301 27.62 19.51 20.74
C ARG A 301 27.23 20.23 19.45
N SER A 302 28.12 20.20 18.46
CA SER A 302 27.89 20.87 17.16
C SER A 302 26.68 20.26 16.42
N GLN A 303 26.00 21.07 15.61
CA GLN A 303 24.86 20.59 14.82
C GLN A 303 25.28 19.50 13.80
N GLU A 304 26.49 19.59 13.26
CA GLU A 304 27.05 18.60 12.32
C GLU A 304 27.19 17.22 12.99
N ASP A 305 27.70 17.16 14.22
CA ASP A 305 27.85 15.90 14.96
C ASP A 305 26.48 15.28 15.32
N GLN A 306 25.51 16.13 15.68
CA GLN A 306 24.15 15.69 15.98
C GLN A 306 23.49 15.07 14.74
N GLU A 307 23.57 15.74 13.59
CA GLU A 307 22.98 15.25 12.35
C GLU A 307 23.70 14.00 11.83
N ALA A 308 25.03 13.92 11.94
CA ALA A 308 25.80 12.75 11.57
C ALA A 308 25.41 11.51 12.39
N PHE A 309 25.19 11.64 13.69
CA PHE A 309 24.72 10.54 14.53
C PHE A 309 23.28 10.12 14.17
N ILE A 310 22.37 11.08 14.01
CA ILE A 310 20.98 10.78 13.62
C ILE A 310 20.92 10.08 12.26
N ALA A 311 21.74 10.51 11.30
CA ALA A 311 21.83 9.87 9.99
C ALA A 311 22.35 8.42 10.09
N LYS A 312 23.32 8.16 10.97
CA LYS A 312 23.80 6.80 11.26
C LYS A 312 22.74 5.92 11.92
N CYS A 313 21.89 6.50 12.76
CA CYS A 313 20.78 5.83 13.44
C CYS A 313 19.44 6.00 12.67
N SER A 314 19.48 5.83 11.34
CA SER A 314 18.29 5.87 10.50
C SER A 314 17.45 4.59 10.63
N GLY A 315 16.11 4.73 10.61
CA GLY A 315 15.17 3.60 10.67
C GLY A 315 14.71 3.25 12.09
N TYR A 316 13.98 2.14 12.24
CA TYR A 316 13.25 1.81 13.46
C TYR A 316 13.46 0.37 13.92
N LYS A 317 14.62 -0.19 13.60
CA LYS A 317 15.00 -1.55 13.97
C LYS A 317 15.35 -1.62 15.47
N PRO A 318 15.18 -2.77 16.13
CA PRO A 318 15.59 -2.95 17.53
C PRO A 318 17.07 -2.63 17.79
N THR A 319 17.93 -2.88 16.81
CA THR A 319 19.36 -2.51 16.86
C THR A 319 19.58 -1.00 16.91
N VAL A 320 18.78 -0.22 16.16
CA VAL A 320 18.81 1.24 16.18
C VAL A 320 18.30 1.76 17.52
N LEU A 321 17.23 1.18 18.06
CA LEU A 321 16.71 1.52 19.38
C LEU A 321 17.79 1.35 20.45
N SER A 322 18.49 0.20 20.46
CA SER A 322 19.57 -0.05 21.42
C SER A 322 20.74 0.94 21.28
N LEU A 323 21.10 1.35 20.06
CA LEU A 323 22.12 2.38 19.83
C LEU A 323 21.69 3.75 20.38
N LEU A 324 20.42 4.13 20.19
CA LEU A 324 19.86 5.38 20.72
C LEU A 324 19.83 5.37 22.26
N GLU A 325 19.46 4.25 22.87
CA GLU A 325 19.47 4.06 24.33
C GLU A 325 20.88 4.20 24.91
N ALA A 326 21.87 3.53 24.29
CA ALA A 326 23.26 3.58 24.72
C ALA A 326 23.85 4.99 24.62
N GLU A 327 23.53 5.74 23.55
CA GLU A 327 23.96 7.14 23.41
C GLU A 327 23.23 8.05 24.41
N ALA A 328 21.95 7.80 24.69
CA ALA A 328 21.21 8.55 25.71
C ALA A 328 21.82 8.33 27.11
N ASP A 329 22.24 7.10 27.43
CA ASP A 329 22.99 6.80 28.65
C ASP A 329 24.36 7.48 28.68
N ALA A 330 25.07 7.51 27.55
CA ALA A 330 26.35 8.22 27.45
C ALA A 330 26.17 9.72 27.70
N CYS A 331 25.14 10.34 27.10
CA CYS A 331 24.80 11.74 27.30
C CYS A 331 24.41 12.05 28.75
N ARG A 332 23.64 11.17 29.41
CA ARG A 332 23.33 11.30 30.84
C ARG A 332 24.59 11.30 31.71
N LYS A 333 25.52 10.37 31.44
CA LYS A 333 26.79 10.27 32.17
C LYS A 333 27.70 11.48 31.91
N GLU A 334 27.73 11.98 30.68
CA GLU A 334 28.45 13.20 30.32
C GLU A 334 27.86 14.40 31.06
N ARG A 335 26.52 14.55 31.05
CA ARG A 335 25.79 15.58 31.80
C ARG A 335 26.22 15.62 33.26
N LEU A 336 26.20 14.47 33.94
CA LEU A 336 26.58 14.33 35.35
C LEU A 336 28.01 14.83 35.62
N LYS A 337 28.97 14.52 34.74
CA LYS A 337 30.36 15.00 34.86
C LYS A 337 30.48 16.52 34.65
N THR A 338 29.65 17.10 33.81
CA THR A 338 29.65 18.54 33.50
C THR A 338 28.78 19.39 34.43
N ILE A 339 28.02 18.80 35.36
CA ILE A 339 27.09 19.53 36.24
C ILE A 339 27.75 20.75 36.90
N HIS A 340 28.93 20.60 37.50
CA HIS A 340 29.58 21.71 38.20
C HIS A 340 29.98 22.89 37.29
N ALA A 341 30.27 22.64 36.01
CA ALA A 341 30.58 23.71 35.04
C ALA A 341 29.32 24.34 34.42
N TYR A 342 28.23 23.59 34.38
CA TYR A 342 26.98 23.94 33.72
C TYR A 342 25.98 24.63 34.67
N LEU A 343 25.92 24.19 35.93
CA LEU A 343 25.02 24.69 36.95
C LEU A 343 25.10 26.22 37.15
N PRO A 344 26.28 26.86 37.21
CA PRO A 344 26.36 28.32 37.31
C PRO A 344 25.72 29.06 36.13
N ARG A 345 25.76 28.46 34.91
CA ARG A 345 25.15 29.04 33.71
C ARG A 345 23.63 28.97 33.78
N LEU A 346 23.09 27.82 34.21
CA LEU A 346 21.65 27.66 34.44
C LEU A 346 21.13 28.60 35.52
N LEU A 347 21.88 28.77 36.62
CA LEU A 347 21.53 29.71 37.68
C LEU A 347 21.52 31.16 37.18
N SER A 348 22.46 31.55 36.31
CA SER A 348 22.44 32.87 35.67
C SER A 348 21.22 33.04 34.76
N GLU A 349 20.94 32.05 33.90
CA GLU A 349 19.83 32.08 32.95
C GLU A 349 18.48 32.15 33.65
N ILE A 350 18.25 31.30 34.66
CA ILE A 350 16.99 31.32 35.42
C ILE A 350 16.85 32.64 36.18
N THR A 351 17.94 33.19 36.72
CA THR A 351 17.91 34.47 37.44
C THR A 351 17.46 35.57 36.48
N GLU A 352 18.04 35.65 35.28
CA GLU A 352 17.67 36.65 34.26
C GLU A 352 16.22 36.49 33.76
N LEU A 353 15.77 35.26 33.50
CA LEU A 353 14.39 34.97 33.11
C LEU A 353 13.39 35.26 34.24
N ALA A 354 13.73 34.92 35.47
CA ALA A 354 12.93 35.20 36.66
C ALA A 354 12.81 36.71 36.89
N ARG A 355 13.87 37.50 36.64
CA ARG A 355 13.81 38.97 36.66
C ARG A 355 12.80 39.50 35.65
N SER A 356 12.89 38.97 34.44
CA SER A 356 12.05 39.37 33.31
C SER A 356 10.57 39.03 33.54
N CYS A 357 10.31 37.94 34.27
CA CYS A 357 8.97 37.49 34.62
C CYS A 357 8.47 37.95 36.01
N PHE A 358 9.28 38.72 36.76
CA PHE A 358 9.00 39.21 38.12
C PHE A 358 8.80 38.13 39.20
N VAL A 359 9.42 36.95 39.04
CA VAL A 359 9.29 35.81 39.97
C VAL A 359 10.57 35.49 40.77
N GLU A 360 11.58 36.38 40.74
CA GLU A 360 12.88 36.17 41.40
C GLU A 360 12.79 35.66 42.85
N ALA A 361 11.93 36.27 43.68
CA ALA A 361 11.81 35.90 45.08
C ALA A 361 11.30 34.45 45.27
N GLN A 362 10.35 34.03 44.43
CA GLN A 362 9.80 32.68 44.46
C GLN A 362 10.82 31.65 43.97
N GLU A 363 11.53 31.96 42.88
CA GLU A 363 12.55 31.06 42.32
C GLU A 363 13.73 30.85 43.28
N LEU A 364 14.19 31.91 43.96
CA LEU A 364 15.28 31.79 44.93
C LEU A 364 14.92 30.88 46.10
N THR A 365 13.71 30.99 46.64
CA THR A 365 13.24 30.09 47.72
C THR A 365 13.21 28.64 47.26
N ILE A 366 12.71 28.37 46.04
CA ILE A 366 12.65 27.00 45.53
C ILE A 366 14.06 26.45 45.27
N ILE A 367 15.00 27.26 44.75
CA ILE A 367 16.39 26.85 44.52
C ILE A 367 17.09 26.47 45.84
N GLU A 368 16.82 27.19 46.93
CA GLU A 368 17.36 26.88 48.26
C GLU A 368 16.89 25.52 48.81
N GLU A 369 15.71 25.02 48.40
CA GLU A 369 15.21 23.71 48.81
C GLU A 369 16.04 22.53 48.26
N PHE A 370 16.84 22.75 47.21
CA PHE A 370 17.65 21.71 46.57
C PHE A 370 19.11 21.63 47.07
N ILE A 371 19.45 22.34 48.15
CA ILE A 371 20.80 22.28 48.74
C ILE A 371 21.17 20.82 49.07
N GLY A 372 22.28 20.34 48.49
CA GLY A 372 22.78 18.98 48.68
C GLY A 372 22.38 17.96 47.59
N ASN A 373 21.56 18.34 46.61
CA ASN A 373 21.24 17.51 45.45
C ASN A 373 21.34 18.29 44.13
N GLU A 374 22.56 18.41 43.61
CA GLU A 374 22.83 19.18 42.39
C GLU A 374 22.16 18.58 41.15
N GLU A 375 21.96 17.27 41.09
CA GLU A 375 21.31 16.61 39.95
C GLU A 375 19.81 16.95 39.88
N ALA A 376 19.11 16.86 41.01
CA ALA A 376 17.72 17.27 41.11
C ALA A 376 17.54 18.78 40.87
N LEU A 377 18.51 19.59 41.32
CA LEU A 377 18.53 21.03 41.06
C LEU A 377 18.65 21.31 39.56
N VAL A 378 19.57 20.66 38.85
CA VAL A 378 19.72 20.82 37.40
C VAL A 378 18.41 20.47 36.69
N ASP A 379 17.81 19.32 36.97
CA ASP A 379 16.54 18.91 36.32
C ASP A 379 15.41 19.91 36.60
N TYR A 380 15.35 20.47 37.82
CA TYR A 380 14.42 21.54 38.16
C TYR A 380 14.68 22.80 37.33
N LEU A 381 15.92 23.31 37.34
CA LEU A 381 16.31 24.52 36.62
C LEU A 381 16.04 24.41 35.12
N GLU A 382 16.38 23.27 34.52
CA GLU A 382 16.22 23.03 33.08
C GLU A 382 14.76 23.08 32.63
N ARG A 383 13.87 22.48 33.43
CA ARG A 383 12.42 22.50 33.18
C ARG A 383 11.86 23.90 33.44
N ARG A 384 12.27 24.51 34.55
CA ARG A 384 11.75 25.80 34.98
C ARG A 384 12.13 26.93 34.03
N ILE A 385 13.33 26.91 33.48
CA ILE A 385 13.77 27.83 32.42
C ILE A 385 12.82 27.74 31.20
N GLU A 386 12.46 26.53 30.76
CA GLU A 386 11.57 26.35 29.61
C GLU A 386 10.13 26.79 29.90
N GLU A 387 9.63 26.49 31.11
CA GLU A 387 8.34 27.00 31.59
C GLU A 387 8.32 28.53 31.61
N LEU A 388 9.35 29.16 32.18
CA LEU A 388 9.46 30.62 32.24
C LEU A 388 9.57 31.25 30.85
N LYS A 389 10.30 30.63 29.92
CA LYS A 389 10.33 31.07 28.51
C LYS A 389 8.95 31.00 27.87
N THR A 390 8.20 29.94 28.13
CA THR A 390 6.83 29.78 27.61
C THR A 390 5.88 30.82 28.21
N ILE A 391 5.95 31.05 29.52
CA ILE A 391 5.17 32.07 30.23
C ILE A 391 5.51 33.46 29.71
N TYR A 392 6.80 33.76 29.56
CA TYR A 392 7.30 35.01 29.00
C TYR A 392 6.72 35.24 27.61
N GLN A 393 6.82 34.24 26.73
CA GLN A 393 6.34 34.34 25.36
C GLN A 393 4.82 34.53 25.28
N LYS A 394 4.06 33.83 26.14
CA LYS A 394 2.60 33.94 26.22
C LYS A 394 2.15 35.33 26.66
N HIS A 395 2.85 35.93 27.62
CA HIS A 395 2.48 37.23 28.22
C HIS A 395 3.47 38.34 27.88
N ARG A 396 4.12 38.21 26.72
CA ARG A 396 5.22 39.07 26.28
C ARG A 396 4.88 40.56 26.26
N GLN A 397 3.65 40.90 25.89
CA GLN A 397 3.21 42.30 25.81
C GLN A 397 3.26 43.01 27.18
N VAL A 398 2.98 42.28 28.27
CA VAL A 398 3.08 42.80 29.63
C VAL A 398 4.54 42.99 30.01
N TYR A 399 5.36 41.94 29.87
CA TYR A 399 6.77 41.98 30.27
C TYR A 399 7.59 43.01 29.47
N ASP A 400 7.48 42.99 28.14
CA ASP A 400 8.15 43.96 27.26
C ASP A 400 7.63 45.39 27.52
N GLY A 401 6.33 45.55 27.81
CA GLY A 401 5.71 46.84 28.16
C GLY A 401 6.30 47.44 29.44
N ILE A 402 6.37 46.66 30.52
CA ILE A 402 6.96 47.10 31.79
C ILE A 402 8.45 47.42 31.61
N ALA A 403 9.21 46.57 30.90
CA ALA A 403 10.62 46.82 30.64
C ALA A 403 10.85 48.12 29.85
N LYS A 404 10.02 48.38 28.83
CA LYS A 404 10.02 49.62 28.05
C LYS A 404 9.69 50.83 28.92
N PHE A 405 8.67 50.74 29.76
CA PHE A 405 8.32 51.81 30.72
C PHE A 405 9.50 52.13 31.65
N GLN A 406 10.11 51.11 32.27
CA GLN A 406 11.26 51.30 33.17
C GLN A 406 12.49 51.87 32.44
N SER A 407 12.72 51.50 31.18
CA SER A 407 13.80 52.08 30.36
C SER A 407 13.56 53.56 30.05
N LEU A 408 12.35 53.93 29.64
CA LEU A 408 11.98 55.32 29.38
C LEU A 408 12.00 56.16 30.67
N TRP A 409 11.58 55.57 31.80
CA TRP A 409 11.63 56.21 33.10
C TRP A 409 13.06 56.54 33.54
N ARG A 410 14.00 55.59 33.40
CA ARG A 410 15.43 55.83 33.67
C ARG A 410 15.99 56.95 32.79
N ALA A 411 15.69 56.93 31.49
CA ALA A 411 16.10 57.99 30.57
C ALA A 411 15.53 59.37 30.98
N LEU A 412 14.29 59.42 31.46
CA LEU A 412 13.68 60.65 31.99
C LEU A 412 14.42 61.16 33.24
N LEU A 413 14.76 60.28 34.19
CA LEU A 413 15.52 60.63 35.38
C LEU A 413 16.93 61.16 35.05
N GLU A 414 17.61 60.55 34.09
CA GLU A 414 18.92 61.03 33.61
C GLU A 414 18.82 62.44 33.00
N VAL A 415 17.76 62.71 32.23
CA VAL A 415 17.50 64.05 31.69
C VAL A 415 17.21 65.06 32.81
N GLU A 416 16.43 64.68 33.83
CA GLU A 416 16.17 65.54 34.99
C GLU A 416 17.44 65.82 35.78
N GLN A 417 18.33 64.85 35.93
CA GLN A 417 19.62 65.02 36.57
C GLN A 417 20.51 65.97 35.76
N ARG A 418 20.57 65.81 34.43
CA ARG A 418 21.27 66.75 33.52
C ARG A 418 20.72 68.17 33.64
N MET A 419 19.41 68.33 33.86
CA MET A 419 18.76 69.64 34.08
C MET A 419 19.06 70.27 35.45
N ARG A 420 19.49 69.48 36.44
CA ARG A 420 19.88 69.98 37.77
C ARG A 420 21.33 70.46 37.82
N ASP A 421 22.15 70.08 36.84
CA ASP A 421 23.54 70.51 36.73
C ASP A 421 23.64 72.00 36.31
N PRO A 422 24.23 72.89 37.13
CA PRO A 422 24.45 74.30 36.78
C PRO A 422 25.23 74.51 35.47
N ALA A 423 26.03 73.53 35.04
CA ALA A 423 26.78 73.58 33.78
C ALA A 423 25.88 73.61 32.53
N ILE A 424 24.59 73.26 32.63
CA ILE A 424 23.66 73.32 31.50
C ILE A 424 23.35 74.76 31.06
N LEU A 425 23.51 75.73 31.96
CA LEU A 425 23.27 77.16 31.73
C LEU A 425 24.49 77.89 31.15
N SER A 426 25.70 77.32 31.27
CA SER A 426 26.95 77.99 30.87
C SER A 426 27.27 77.89 29.37
N ASN A 427 26.49 77.12 28.61
CA ASN A 427 26.80 76.81 27.22
C ASN A 427 25.98 77.67 26.22
N ARG A 428 26.69 78.52 25.46
CA ARG A 428 26.20 79.39 24.36
C ARG A 428 25.67 78.62 23.11
N GLY A 429 24.96 77.50 23.29
CA GLY A 429 24.63 76.56 22.21
C GLY A 429 23.24 75.91 22.22
N GLY A 430 22.27 76.44 22.98
CA GLY A 430 20.89 75.93 22.97
C GLY A 430 20.70 74.54 23.59
N ILE A 431 21.65 74.09 24.42
CA ILE A 431 21.63 72.80 25.11
C ILE A 431 20.40 72.69 26.02
N LEU A 432 20.11 73.74 26.81
CA LEU A 432 18.92 73.79 27.66
C LEU A 432 17.63 73.51 26.88
N LEU A 433 17.44 74.18 25.74
CA LEU A 433 16.25 73.99 24.90
C LEU A 433 16.16 72.57 24.32
N LYS A 434 17.29 71.99 23.92
CA LYS A 434 17.35 70.60 23.42
C LYS A 434 17.01 69.60 24.52
N THR A 435 17.59 69.74 25.71
CA THR A 435 17.31 68.88 26.87
C THR A 435 15.88 69.04 27.36
N GLU A 436 15.28 70.24 27.25
CA GLU A 436 13.89 70.47 27.66
C GLU A 436 12.89 69.89 26.65
N LYS A 437 13.21 69.97 25.35
CA LYS A 437 12.46 69.29 24.30
C LYS A 437 12.57 67.77 24.43
N GLU A 438 13.75 67.25 24.77
CA GLU A 438 14.01 65.84 25.06
C GLU A 438 13.19 65.37 26.27
N LYS A 439 13.20 66.10 27.39
CA LYS A 439 12.35 65.86 28.56
C LYS A 439 10.88 65.82 28.19
N LYS A 440 10.39 66.83 27.45
CA LYS A 440 8.98 66.90 27.05
C LYS A 440 8.57 65.74 26.13
N ARG A 441 9.49 65.25 25.29
CA ARG A 441 9.28 64.06 24.47
C ARG A 441 9.22 62.79 25.34
N LEU A 442 10.23 62.57 26.19
CA LEU A 442 10.29 61.41 27.08
C LEU A 442 9.09 61.36 28.03
N LEU A 443 8.63 62.49 28.57
CA LEU A 443 7.41 62.53 29.38
C LEU A 443 6.18 61.98 28.64
N LYS A 444 6.01 62.34 27.36
CA LYS A 444 4.91 61.81 26.54
C LYS A 444 5.09 60.33 26.23
N GLU A 445 6.32 59.90 25.96
CA GLU A 445 6.63 58.49 25.67
C GLU A 445 6.44 57.61 26.92
N VAL A 446 6.84 58.08 28.10
CA VAL A 446 6.62 57.42 29.40
C VAL A 446 5.12 57.30 29.67
N GLN A 447 4.36 58.39 29.56
CA GLN A 447 2.91 58.36 29.76
C GLN A 447 2.21 57.41 28.77
N LYS A 448 2.66 57.40 27.52
CA LYS A 448 2.14 56.47 26.51
C LYS A 448 2.49 55.02 26.85
N ALA A 449 3.73 54.73 27.22
CA ALA A 449 4.16 53.39 27.61
C ALA A 449 3.44 52.91 28.88
N GLU A 450 3.18 53.79 29.84
CA GLU A 450 2.38 53.48 31.03
C GLU A 450 0.95 53.06 30.66
N MET A 451 0.27 53.82 29.77
CA MET A 451 -1.07 53.48 29.30
C MET A 451 -1.09 52.16 28.51
N GLU A 452 -0.14 51.96 27.59
CA GLU A 452 0.00 50.72 26.81
C GLU A 452 0.22 49.51 27.74
N THR A 453 1.06 49.66 28.76
CA THR A 453 1.38 48.59 29.72
C THR A 453 0.18 48.28 30.62
N LYS A 454 -0.54 49.29 31.09
CA LYS A 454 -1.77 49.10 31.88
C LYS A 454 -2.83 48.33 31.09
N ALA A 455 -3.04 48.67 29.81
CA ALA A 455 -3.97 47.95 28.95
C ALA A 455 -3.56 46.48 28.74
N ALA A 456 -2.26 46.22 28.55
CA ALA A 456 -1.76 44.85 28.43
C ALA A 456 -1.93 44.03 29.73
N ILE A 457 -1.75 44.67 30.89
CA ILE A 457 -1.98 44.05 32.21
C ILE A 457 -3.47 43.76 32.43
N GLU A 458 -4.36 44.70 32.12
CA GLU A 458 -5.81 44.48 32.24
C GLU A 458 -6.28 43.29 31.38
N GLN A 459 -5.73 43.16 30.17
CA GLN A 459 -5.99 41.99 29.32
C GLN A 459 -5.46 40.70 29.96
N TYR A 460 -4.24 40.71 30.51
CA TYR A 460 -3.67 39.57 31.23
C TYR A 460 -4.54 39.13 32.42
N GLU A 461 -4.97 40.09 33.24
CA GLU A 461 -5.78 39.83 34.45
C GLU A 461 -7.17 39.29 34.07
N THR A 462 -7.74 39.79 32.96
CA THR A 462 -9.00 39.27 32.41
C THR A 462 -8.85 37.83 31.90
N GLU A 463 -7.75 37.51 31.23
CA GLU A 463 -7.49 36.17 30.69
C GLU A 463 -7.16 35.14 31.79
N LYS A 464 -6.43 35.55 32.83
CA LYS A 464 -5.94 34.65 33.88
C LYS A 464 -6.82 34.61 35.13
N GLY A 465 -7.61 35.67 35.38
CA GLY A 465 -8.46 35.81 36.56
C GLY A 465 -7.70 36.13 37.86
N GLU A 466 -6.43 36.53 37.76
CA GLU A 466 -5.55 36.88 38.89
C GLU A 466 -4.92 38.25 38.66
N VAL A 467 -4.74 39.01 39.75
CA VAL A 467 -4.09 40.32 39.72
C VAL A 467 -2.60 40.16 39.42
N PHE A 468 -2.05 41.02 38.55
CA PHE A 468 -0.64 41.00 38.20
C PHE A 468 0.18 41.76 39.25
N HIS A 469 1.14 41.07 39.86
CA HIS A 469 2.05 41.63 40.85
C HIS A 469 3.48 41.69 40.31
N LEU A 470 4.20 42.76 40.67
CA LEU A 470 5.64 42.88 40.48
C LEU A 470 6.39 42.08 41.56
N SER A 471 7.70 41.89 41.39
CA SER A 471 8.55 41.12 42.30
C SER A 471 8.61 41.65 43.74
N ASN A 472 8.24 42.93 43.94
CA ASN A 472 8.13 43.57 45.25
C ASN A 472 6.73 43.44 45.90
N GLY A 473 5.81 42.68 45.28
CA GLY A 473 4.44 42.46 45.74
C GLY A 473 3.45 43.58 45.37
N LYS A 474 3.92 44.70 44.82
CA LYS A 474 3.06 45.84 44.41
C LYS A 474 2.46 45.61 43.03
N THR A 475 1.33 46.23 42.76
CA THR A 475 0.79 46.30 41.38
C THR A 475 1.61 47.27 40.53
N PHE A 476 1.57 47.12 39.21
CA PHE A 476 2.24 48.07 38.31
C PHE A 476 1.75 49.51 38.50
N GLN A 477 0.45 49.69 38.79
CA GLN A 477 -0.13 51.01 39.01
C GLN A 477 0.45 51.69 40.26
N GLU A 478 0.51 50.99 41.39
CA GLU A 478 1.07 51.53 42.63
C GLU A 478 2.54 51.90 42.46
N ALA A 479 3.33 51.04 41.80
CA ALA A 479 4.75 51.30 41.54
C ALA A 479 4.96 52.50 40.61
N ALA A 480 4.15 52.64 39.55
CA ALA A 480 4.22 53.79 38.65
C ALA A 480 3.82 55.10 39.35
N GLU A 481 2.76 55.08 40.17
CA GLU A 481 2.30 56.25 40.93
C GLU A 481 3.35 56.70 41.95
N GLU A 482 3.97 55.77 42.67
CA GLU A 482 5.06 56.05 43.61
C GLU A 482 6.25 56.70 42.89
N GLN A 483 6.68 56.16 41.75
CA GLN A 483 7.72 56.75 40.91
C GLN A 483 7.36 58.19 40.48
N TRP A 484 6.12 58.43 40.06
CA TRP A 484 5.64 59.78 39.72
C TRP A 484 5.59 60.73 40.93
N MET A 485 5.26 60.24 42.12
CA MET A 485 5.26 61.02 43.35
C MET A 485 6.68 61.42 43.76
N GLU A 486 7.64 60.51 43.67
CA GLU A 486 9.07 60.80 43.92
C GLU A 486 9.60 61.87 42.96
N LEU A 487 9.23 61.81 41.68
CA LEU A 487 9.61 62.81 40.69
C LEU A 487 8.98 64.20 40.98
N LYS A 488 7.77 64.22 41.55
CA LYS A 488 7.04 65.45 41.96
C LYS A 488 7.45 66.01 43.33
N GLY A 489 8.32 65.32 44.08
CA GLY A 489 8.84 65.76 45.38
C GLY A 489 9.47 67.17 45.38
N PRO A 490 9.72 67.76 46.57
CA PRO A 490 9.35 69.12 46.98
C PRO A 490 9.98 70.26 46.14
N ARG A 491 9.52 70.44 44.89
CA ARG A 491 10.00 71.50 43.99
C ARG A 491 9.04 72.68 43.86
N ASP A 492 7.81 72.56 44.38
CA ASP A 492 6.75 73.58 44.23
C ASP A 492 6.70 74.64 45.36
N SER A 493 7.55 74.57 46.38
CA SER A 493 7.59 75.55 47.48
C SER A 493 8.47 76.79 47.21
N SER A 494 9.25 76.83 46.12
CA SER A 494 10.21 77.93 45.85
C SER A 494 9.73 78.99 44.83
N SER A 495 8.51 78.90 44.28
CA SER A 495 8.05 79.86 43.24
C SER A 495 7.10 80.98 43.74
N ARG A 496 6.73 81.02 45.03
CA ARG A 496 5.75 82.00 45.57
C ARG A 496 6.33 83.22 46.30
N ALA A 497 7.65 83.42 46.31
CA ALA A 497 8.28 84.62 46.87
C ALA A 497 8.92 85.48 45.76
N GLY A 498 8.10 86.25 45.03
CA GLY A 498 8.60 87.02 43.89
C GLY A 498 7.66 88.08 43.32
N LYS A 499 7.40 89.12 44.13
CA LYS A 499 7.06 90.51 43.74
C LYS A 499 5.68 90.83 43.13
N ARG A 500 4.86 91.48 43.97
CA ARG A 500 4.03 92.65 43.64
C ARG A 500 4.93 93.84 43.27
N ASN A 501 4.56 94.57 42.21
CA ASN A 501 4.48 96.04 42.10
C ASN A 501 4.06 96.39 40.66
N SER A 502 2.85 96.93 40.47
CA SER A 502 2.56 98.34 40.10
C SER A 502 3.20 98.76 38.77
N SER A 503 2.56 99.41 37.80
CA SER A 503 1.25 100.02 37.64
C SER A 503 1.29 100.75 36.29
N LEU A 504 0.10 100.94 35.69
CA LEU A 504 -0.30 102.15 34.97
C LEU A 504 0.22 102.45 33.54
N ILE A 505 -0.75 102.96 32.77
CA ILE A 505 -0.69 103.73 31.50
C ILE A 505 -0.61 102.85 30.23
N GLY A 506 -1.57 102.89 29.29
CA GLY A 506 -2.76 103.70 29.17
C GLY A 506 -3.56 103.35 27.90
N ARG A 507 -4.86 103.67 27.95
CA ARG A 507 -5.74 104.22 26.89
C ARG A 507 -5.19 104.22 25.44
N LYS A 508 -5.95 103.94 24.38
CA LYS A 508 -7.39 104.20 24.11
C LYS A 508 -7.75 103.59 22.73
N THR A 509 -8.97 103.02 22.62
CA THR A 509 -10.02 103.20 21.58
C THR A 509 -9.61 103.43 20.10
N VAL A 510 -10.19 102.78 19.09
CA VAL A 510 -11.53 102.99 18.46
C VAL A 510 -11.60 101.93 17.32
N SER A 511 -12.54 100.97 17.32
CA SER A 511 -13.88 100.93 16.69
C SER A 511 -13.96 100.45 15.23
N ALA A 512 -15.15 99.90 14.91
CA ALA A 512 -15.74 99.50 13.62
C ALA A 512 -15.23 98.18 13.00
N GLY A 513 -16.07 97.24 12.56
CA GLY A 513 -17.54 97.14 12.44
C GLY A 513 -17.94 95.65 12.40
N CYS A 514 -19.18 95.32 12.79
CA CYS A 514 -20.28 94.89 11.89
C CYS A 514 -19.88 93.71 10.98
N ASP A 515 -20.54 92.55 10.95
CA ASP A 515 -21.97 92.25 11.05
C ASP A 515 -22.17 90.83 11.61
N GLN A 516 -23.05 90.66 12.60
CA GLN A 516 -24.40 90.08 12.46
C GLN A 516 -24.44 88.62 11.95
N GLY A 517 -24.86 87.74 12.87
CA GLY A 517 -25.38 86.39 12.57
C GLY A 517 -26.81 86.45 12.00
N PRO A 518 -27.78 85.62 12.42
CA PRO A 518 -27.69 84.45 13.31
C PRO A 518 -28.57 83.28 12.74
N PRO A 519 -29.49 82.61 13.47
CA PRO A 519 -29.26 81.34 14.18
C PRO A 519 -30.33 80.25 13.88
N GLY A 520 -30.21 79.10 14.53
CA GLY A 520 -31.33 78.14 14.70
C GLY A 520 -30.77 76.79 15.15
N ALA A 521 -30.64 76.49 16.44
CA ALA A 521 -31.68 76.13 17.42
C ALA A 521 -32.19 74.66 17.26
N PRO A 522 -32.52 74.00 18.39
CA PRO A 522 -32.37 72.56 18.58
C PRO A 522 -33.69 71.78 18.49
N VAL A 523 -33.59 70.48 18.24
CA VAL A 523 -34.43 69.42 18.83
C VAL A 523 -33.54 68.20 19.07
#